data_AF-A0A804LIJ2-F1
#
_entry.id   AF-A0A804LIJ2-F1
#
_cell.length_a   1.000
_cell.length_b   1.000
_cell.length_c   1.000
_cell.angle_alpha   90.00
_cell.angle_beta   90.00
_cell.angle_gamma   90.00
#
_symmetry.space_group_name_H-M   'P 1'
#
loop_
_entity.id
_entity.type
_entity.pdbx_description
1 polymer ?
#
loop_
_entity_poly.entity_id
_entity_poly.type
_entity_poly.pdbx_seq_one_letter_code
_entity_poly.pdbx_strand_id
1 'polypeptide(L)'
;MQQRRKSVFASAPFAMKQAALGAGVAARKNGAPLSLAAVVFALFVFATFLYNEDIKSITDFQFSSGAIRAKSPDLHLLQEAEAAAHAAVNTLAKRGEEVIVRVLEVEAPPVVNTSSVLAAAAKASAKANAVDVGQEKERDVTLPTVTGGRGGADEAQRRADEEVAEKAASAKAAAATAALRGVVSVPQTCDLYRGSWVYDEVSAPVYKEGECEFLTEQVTCMRNGRRDDSYQKWRWQPAGCDLPRFDARLLLERLRNKRLMFVGDSLNRNQWESMVCLVQSVIPDRGQKTLTKFVNGGSSNVFYAHEYNATVEFYWAPFLVESNSDNPKVHSVPDRVIQWHAIAKHARNWIGVDYLVFNTYIWWLNTLDIKVL
;
A
#
# COMPACT_ATOMS: atom_id res chain seq x y z
N MET A 1 61.41 1.26 76.03
CA MET A 1 61.20 2.48 76.83
C MET A 1 59.88 3.13 76.42
N GLN A 2 59.01 3.41 77.41
CA GLN A 2 57.81 4.28 77.45
C GLN A 2 56.78 4.21 76.29
N GLN A 3 55.61 3.57 76.47
CA GLN A 3 54.33 4.10 77.03
C GLN A 3 53.87 5.40 76.36
N ARG A 4 52.84 5.42 75.48
CA ARG A 4 51.39 5.17 75.65
C ARG A 4 50.70 6.16 76.60
N ARG A 5 49.84 7.04 76.06
CA ARG A 5 48.47 7.42 76.53
C ARG A 5 47.97 8.60 75.67
N LYS A 6 46.87 8.45 74.90
CA LYS A 6 45.43 8.43 75.27
C LYS A 6 45.03 9.81 75.84
N SER A 7 43.92 10.46 75.49
CA SER A 7 42.54 9.94 75.48
C SER A 7 41.59 11.13 75.12
N VAL A 8 40.52 10.96 74.30
CA VAL A 8 39.11 10.82 74.77
C VAL A 8 38.35 12.19 74.75
N PHE A 9 37.06 12.38 74.40
CA PHE A 9 35.80 11.62 74.53
C PHE A 9 34.74 12.09 73.48
N ALA A 10 33.82 11.17 73.12
CA ALA A 10 32.34 11.28 72.96
C ALA A 10 31.68 12.47 72.20
N SER A 11 30.54 12.39 71.50
CA SER A 11 29.51 11.37 71.18
C SER A 11 28.44 12.05 70.29
N ALA A 12 28.14 11.54 69.08
CA ALA A 12 26.86 10.90 68.67
C ALA A 12 25.74 11.86 68.16
N PRO A 13 24.70 11.40 67.41
CA PRO A 13 24.50 11.76 65.98
C PRO A 13 23.10 12.32 65.65
N PHE A 14 22.88 12.91 64.45
CA PHE A 14 21.60 12.86 63.70
C PHE A 14 21.73 13.48 62.29
N ALA A 15 21.36 12.69 61.27
CA ALA A 15 20.77 13.00 59.95
C ALA A 15 21.34 14.07 58.97
N MET A 16 21.11 13.77 57.68
CA MET A 16 21.31 14.57 56.46
C MET A 16 22.73 14.72 55.90
N LYS A 17 23.03 13.91 54.86
CA LYS A 17 23.81 14.37 53.70
C LYS A 17 23.23 13.79 52.42
N GLN A 18 22.87 14.70 51.52
CA GLN A 18 22.42 14.48 50.16
C GLN A 18 23.50 13.75 49.35
N ALA A 19 23.08 12.80 48.52
CA ALA A 19 23.80 12.37 47.33
C ALA A 19 22.83 12.49 46.14
N ALA A 20 22.65 13.72 45.66
CA ALA A 20 22.08 13.99 44.36
C ALA A 20 23.24 14.40 43.45
N LEU A 21 23.63 13.51 42.53
CA LEU A 21 24.50 13.86 41.41
C LEU A 21 23.65 14.62 40.38
N GLY A 22 23.46 15.91 40.65
CA GLY A 22 23.06 16.87 39.64
C GLY A 22 24.29 17.29 38.84
N ALA A 23 24.48 16.72 37.65
CA ALA A 23 25.37 17.27 36.64
C ALA A 23 24.61 18.32 35.83
N GLY A 24 24.52 19.54 36.37
CA GLY A 24 24.24 20.74 35.59
C GLY A 24 25.56 21.49 35.40
N VAL A 25 26.25 21.27 34.29
CA VAL A 25 27.37 22.12 33.85
C VAL A 25 27.42 22.17 32.33
N ALA A 26 27.33 23.40 31.83
CA ALA A 26 27.82 23.91 30.56
C ALA A 26 27.11 23.48 29.26
N ALA A 27 26.38 24.45 28.71
CA ALA A 27 26.33 24.69 27.28
C ALA A 27 27.72 24.53 26.64
N ARG A 28 27.88 23.52 25.78
CA ARG A 28 29.06 23.34 24.95
C ARG A 28 28.69 23.69 23.50
N LYS A 29 29.21 24.83 23.07
CA LYS A 29 29.35 25.22 21.66
C LYS A 29 30.19 24.19 20.90
N ASN A 30 29.86 24.03 19.62
CA ASN A 30 30.62 23.37 18.54
C ASN A 30 30.49 21.83 18.47
N GLY A 31 29.46 21.35 17.75
CA GLY A 31 29.39 19.96 17.28
C GLY A 31 30.33 19.77 16.09
N ALA A 32 31.32 18.88 16.23
CA ALA A 32 32.14 18.43 15.12
C ALA A 32 31.26 17.68 14.10
N PRO A 33 31.52 17.81 12.78
CA PRO A 33 30.76 17.06 11.78
C PRO A 33 30.96 15.56 11.99
N LEU A 34 29.88 14.77 11.97
CA LEU A 34 29.98 13.31 11.90
C LEU A 34 30.88 12.94 10.73
N SER A 35 31.86 12.05 10.97
CA SER A 35 32.73 11.59 9.88
C SER A 35 31.89 10.93 8.80
N LEU A 36 32.26 11.11 7.54
CA LEU A 36 31.58 10.47 6.40
C LEU A 36 31.45 8.95 6.62
N ALA A 37 32.44 8.31 7.24
CA ALA A 37 32.40 6.90 7.58
C ALA A 37 31.28 6.54 8.58
N ALA A 38 31.02 7.39 9.58
CA ALA A 38 29.93 7.17 10.54
C ALA A 38 28.55 7.32 9.88
N VAL A 39 28.40 8.26 8.93
CA VAL A 39 27.16 8.42 8.15
C VAL A 39 26.94 7.21 7.23
N VAL A 40 27.96 6.77 6.51
CA VAL A 40 27.88 5.59 5.64
C VAL A 40 27.56 4.32 6.44
N PHE A 41 28.19 4.13 7.60
CA PHE A 41 27.91 3.00 8.48
C PHE A 41 26.48 3.03 9.04
N ALA A 42 26.00 4.19 9.47
CA ALA A 42 24.62 4.35 9.95
C ALA A 42 23.60 4.05 8.84
N LEU A 43 23.85 4.52 7.60
CA LEU A 43 23.01 4.20 6.45
C LEU A 43 23.05 2.71 6.10
N PHE A 44 24.22 2.06 6.17
CA PHE A 44 24.35 0.63 5.92
C PHE A 44 23.62 -0.22 6.96
N VAL A 45 23.75 0.10 8.25
CA VAL A 45 23.01 -0.58 9.32
C VAL A 45 21.51 -0.36 9.15
N PHE A 46 21.08 0.87 8.88
CA PHE A 46 19.66 1.18 8.65
C PHE A 46 19.09 0.45 7.43
N ALA A 47 19.83 0.40 6.30
CA ALA A 47 19.44 -0.36 5.12
C ALA A 47 19.38 -1.87 5.41
N THR A 48 20.35 -2.41 6.16
CA THR A 48 20.38 -3.84 6.55
C THR A 48 19.23 -4.20 7.48
N PHE A 49 18.84 -3.32 8.41
CA PHE A 49 17.67 -3.52 9.28
C PHE A 49 16.36 -3.46 8.48
N LEU A 50 16.22 -2.48 7.57
CA LEU A 50 15.06 -2.39 6.68
C LEU A 50 14.96 -3.62 5.75
N TYR A 51 16.08 -4.14 5.27
CA TYR A 51 16.13 -5.28 4.35
C TYR A 51 15.91 -6.62 5.08
N ASN A 52 16.37 -6.77 6.32
CA ASN A 52 16.23 -8.02 7.07
C ASN A 52 14.84 -8.22 7.69
N GLU A 53 14.16 -7.16 8.13
CA GLU A 53 12.88 -7.34 8.83
C GLU A 53 11.76 -7.88 7.91
N ASP A 54 11.76 -7.52 6.62
CA ASP A 54 10.73 -7.97 5.67
C ASP A 54 11.04 -9.38 5.10
N ILE A 55 12.31 -9.80 5.08
CA ILE A 55 12.71 -11.17 4.66
C ILE A 55 12.64 -12.16 5.83
N LYS A 56 12.81 -11.70 7.07
CA LYS A 56 12.82 -12.58 8.24
C LYS A 56 11.49 -13.30 8.47
N SER A 57 10.35 -12.70 8.08
CA SER A 57 9.06 -13.42 8.13
C SER A 57 8.94 -14.55 7.10
N ILE A 58 9.78 -14.57 6.06
CA ILE A 58 9.85 -15.65 5.05
C ILE A 58 10.93 -16.67 5.42
N THR A 59 12.01 -16.27 6.10
CA THR A 59 13.13 -17.17 6.44
C THR A 59 13.05 -17.81 7.83
N ASP A 60 12.20 -17.32 8.74
CA ASP A 60 12.06 -17.92 10.09
C ASP A 60 11.12 -19.16 10.13
N PHE A 61 10.68 -19.67 8.98
CA PHE A 61 10.30 -21.09 8.91
C PHE A 61 11.58 -21.91 9.10
N GLN A 62 11.81 -22.32 10.35
CA GLN A 62 12.79 -23.34 10.70
C GLN A 62 12.46 -24.64 9.94
N PHE A 63 13.03 -24.80 8.75
CA PHE A 63 13.49 -26.11 8.32
C PHE A 63 14.55 -26.52 9.34
N SER A 64 14.11 -27.24 10.37
CA SER A 64 14.97 -27.90 11.34
C SER A 64 16.13 -28.52 10.59
N SER A 65 17.34 -28.10 10.97
CA SER A 65 18.62 -28.53 10.45
C SER A 65 18.86 -29.99 10.80
N GLY A 66 18.15 -30.88 10.10
CA GLY A 66 18.46 -32.28 9.95
C GLY A 66 18.66 -32.52 8.46
N ALA A 67 19.83 -33.02 8.08
CA ALA A 67 20.15 -33.44 6.73
C ALA A 67 19.25 -34.61 6.31
N ILE A 68 18.02 -34.29 5.89
CA ILE A 68 17.17 -35.17 5.11
C ILE A 68 17.23 -34.59 3.71
N ARG A 69 17.80 -35.37 2.79
CA ARG A 69 17.56 -35.23 1.36
C ARG A 69 16.05 -35.25 1.17
N ALA A 70 15.42 -34.08 1.23
CA ALA A 70 13.99 -33.93 1.05
C ALA A 70 13.69 -34.36 -0.38
N LYS A 71 13.11 -35.56 -0.55
CA LYS A 71 12.31 -35.84 -1.73
C LYS A 71 11.34 -34.67 -1.85
N SER A 72 11.23 -34.10 -3.06
CA SER A 72 10.20 -33.11 -3.37
C SER A 72 8.91 -33.53 -2.67
N PRO A 73 8.27 -32.66 -1.88
CA PRO A 73 6.92 -32.94 -1.41
C PRO A 73 6.11 -33.39 -2.62
N ASP A 74 5.33 -34.44 -2.45
CA ASP A 74 4.45 -34.91 -3.52
C ASP A 74 3.59 -33.71 -3.92
N LEU A 75 3.77 -33.19 -5.14
CA LEU A 75 3.14 -31.94 -5.61
C LEU A 75 1.62 -32.00 -5.41
N HIS A 76 1.08 -33.23 -5.47
CA HIS A 76 -0.30 -33.55 -5.18
C HIS A 76 -0.73 -33.18 -3.75
N LEU A 77 0.07 -33.47 -2.72
CA LEU A 77 -0.24 -33.14 -1.32
C LEU A 77 -0.25 -31.62 -1.09
N LEU A 78 0.65 -30.88 -1.74
CA LEU A 78 0.64 -29.42 -1.68
C LEU A 78 -0.60 -28.84 -2.39
N GLN A 79 -0.97 -29.39 -3.55
CA GLN A 79 -2.19 -28.98 -4.26
C GLN A 79 -3.47 -29.30 -3.48
N GLU A 80 -3.54 -30.44 -2.78
CA GLU A 80 -4.68 -30.77 -1.92
C GLU A 80 -4.79 -29.82 -0.72
N ALA A 81 -3.66 -29.52 -0.07
CA ALA A 81 -3.62 -28.56 1.04
C ALA A 81 -4.01 -27.14 0.58
N GLU A 82 -3.53 -26.72 -0.58
CA GLU A 82 -3.89 -25.43 -1.20
C GLU A 82 -5.37 -25.39 -1.57
N ALA A 83 -5.92 -26.45 -2.17
CA ALA A 83 -7.35 -26.53 -2.50
C ALA A 83 -8.24 -26.50 -1.24
N ALA A 84 -7.84 -27.18 -0.16
CA ALA A 84 -8.54 -27.13 1.13
C ALA A 84 -8.47 -25.74 1.76
N ALA A 85 -7.30 -25.07 1.69
CA ALA A 85 -7.13 -23.70 2.15
C ALA A 85 -8.00 -22.73 1.34
N HIS A 86 -8.02 -22.84 0.01
CA HIS A 86 -8.89 -22.04 -0.86
C HIS A 86 -10.38 -22.26 -0.56
N ALA A 87 -10.82 -23.50 -0.30
CA ALA A 87 -12.20 -23.78 0.08
C ALA A 87 -12.58 -23.14 1.43
N ALA A 88 -11.68 -23.20 2.42
CA ALA A 88 -11.87 -22.58 3.73
C ALA A 88 -11.93 -21.05 3.63
N VAL A 89 -10.99 -20.45 2.87
CA VAL A 89 -10.95 -18.99 2.60
C VAL A 89 -12.21 -18.55 1.86
N ASN A 90 -12.68 -19.27 0.84
CA ASN A 90 -13.92 -18.94 0.15
C ASN A 90 -15.15 -19.01 1.07
N THR A 91 -15.18 -19.95 2.02
CA THR A 91 -16.27 -20.06 3.00
C THR A 91 -16.26 -18.90 4.00
N LEU A 92 -15.07 -18.50 4.46
CA LEU A 92 -14.89 -17.33 5.32
C LEU A 92 -15.16 -16.02 4.58
N ALA A 93 -14.71 -15.90 3.33
CA ALA A 93 -14.95 -14.75 2.46
C ALA A 93 -16.45 -14.55 2.23
N LYS A 94 -17.22 -15.61 1.96
CA LYS A 94 -18.69 -15.50 1.85
C LYS A 94 -19.35 -14.99 3.13
N ARG A 95 -18.88 -15.44 4.31
CA ARG A 95 -19.39 -14.93 5.60
C ARG A 95 -18.95 -13.49 5.86
N GLY A 96 -17.72 -13.12 5.49
CA GLY A 96 -17.21 -11.76 5.61
C GLY A 96 -17.86 -10.79 4.63
N GLU A 97 -18.13 -11.22 3.40
CA GLU A 97 -18.86 -10.47 2.37
C GLU A 97 -20.30 -10.21 2.82
N GLU A 98 -20.97 -11.18 3.46
CA GLU A 98 -22.29 -10.96 4.05
C GLU A 98 -22.27 -9.89 5.18
N VAL A 99 -21.18 -9.81 5.94
CA VAL A 99 -20.98 -8.78 6.98
C VAL A 99 -20.64 -7.42 6.36
N ILE A 100 -19.75 -7.37 5.37
CA ILE A 100 -19.35 -6.12 4.69
C ILE A 100 -20.51 -5.52 3.89
N VAL A 101 -21.27 -6.34 3.16
CA VAL A 101 -22.47 -5.88 2.42
C VAL A 101 -23.49 -5.29 3.39
N ARG A 102 -23.74 -5.93 4.54
CA ARG A 102 -24.62 -5.36 5.58
C ARG A 102 -24.11 -4.05 6.15
N VAL A 103 -22.79 -3.84 6.24
CA VAL A 103 -22.21 -2.56 6.70
C VAL A 103 -22.35 -1.47 5.65
N LEU A 104 -22.28 -1.81 4.35
CA LEU A 104 -22.45 -0.84 3.25
C LEU A 104 -23.92 -0.46 2.98
N GLU A 105 -24.88 -1.29 3.38
CA GLU A 105 -26.32 -1.02 3.21
C GLU A 105 -26.94 -0.17 4.34
N VAL A 106 -26.22 0.12 5.43
CA VAL A 106 -26.73 0.94 6.54
C VAL A 106 -26.64 2.44 6.20
N GLU A 107 -27.82 2.98 5.87
CA GLU A 107 -28.30 4.38 5.97
C GLU A 107 -27.58 5.46 5.14
N ALA A 108 -27.98 5.57 3.86
CA ALA A 108 -28.08 6.89 3.22
C ALA A 108 -29.28 7.65 3.83
N PRO A 109 -29.09 8.82 4.47
CA PRO A 109 -30.20 9.61 4.99
C PRO A 109 -31.07 10.16 3.85
N PRO A 110 -32.38 10.39 4.07
CA PRO A 110 -33.27 10.87 3.03
C PRO A 110 -32.82 12.25 2.56
N VAL A 111 -32.82 12.44 1.24
CA VAL A 111 -32.52 13.70 0.56
C VAL A 111 -33.56 14.75 1.00
N VAL A 112 -33.21 15.59 1.99
CA VAL A 112 -34.02 16.73 2.40
C VAL A 112 -33.62 17.94 1.54
N ASN A 113 -34.60 18.53 0.86
CA ASN A 113 -34.48 19.71 0.00
C ASN A 113 -33.59 20.82 0.62
N THR A 114 -32.41 21.01 0.05
CA THR A 114 -31.41 22.00 0.46
C THR A 114 -31.71 23.37 -0.14
N SER A 115 -32.80 24.02 0.28
CA SER A 115 -32.97 25.47 0.12
C SER A 115 -32.98 26.23 1.45
N SER A 116 -33.16 25.53 2.58
CA SER A 116 -33.19 26.13 3.93
C SER A 116 -31.92 25.87 4.76
N VAL A 117 -31.04 24.95 4.35
CA VAL A 117 -29.85 24.54 5.14
C VAL A 117 -28.62 25.45 4.90
N LEU A 118 -28.54 26.09 3.73
CA LEU A 118 -27.45 27.03 3.39
C LEU A 118 -27.51 28.34 4.19
N ALA A 119 -28.69 28.73 4.70
CA ALA A 119 -28.85 29.93 5.53
C ALA A 119 -28.46 29.71 7.01
N ALA A 120 -28.45 28.46 7.49
CA ALA A 120 -28.11 28.13 8.87
C ALA A 120 -26.59 27.88 9.05
N ALA A 121 -25.91 27.34 8.04
CA ALA A 121 -24.46 27.13 8.06
C ALA A 121 -23.65 28.44 8.00
N ALA A 122 -24.18 29.48 7.33
CA ALA A 122 -23.52 30.79 7.23
C ALA A 122 -23.54 31.60 8.55
N LYS A 123 -24.39 31.25 9.53
CA LYS A 123 -24.47 31.92 10.84
C LYS A 123 -23.67 31.24 11.95
N ALA A 124 -23.20 30.01 11.74
CA ALA A 124 -22.46 29.25 12.75
C ALA A 124 -20.93 29.49 12.72
N SER A 125 -20.39 30.04 11.61
CA SER A 125 -18.95 30.29 11.46
C SER A 125 -18.46 31.63 12.05
N ALA A 126 -19.33 32.41 12.70
CA ALA A 126 -19.03 33.76 13.20
C ALA A 126 -18.61 33.82 14.68
N LYS A 127 -18.28 32.68 15.31
CA LYS A 127 -18.02 32.62 16.77
C LYS A 127 -16.89 31.65 17.14
N ALA A 128 -15.67 31.91 16.68
CA ALA A 128 -14.45 31.32 17.26
C ALA A 128 -13.20 32.16 16.91
N ASN A 129 -13.03 33.29 17.63
CA ASN A 129 -11.74 33.94 17.90
C ASN A 129 -10.91 33.01 18.81
N ALA A 130 -9.58 32.98 18.89
CA ALA A 130 -8.47 33.75 18.30
C ALA A 130 -7.17 33.02 18.68
N VAL A 131 -6.21 32.83 17.78
CA VAL A 131 -4.77 32.66 18.12
C VAL A 131 -3.89 33.19 16.98
N ASP A 132 -3.11 34.21 17.34
CA ASP A 132 -1.84 34.77 16.85
C ASP A 132 -1.37 34.57 15.38
N VAL A 133 -1.18 35.72 14.71
CA VAL A 133 -0.80 35.86 13.30
C VAL A 133 0.67 36.31 13.21
N GLY A 134 1.54 35.42 12.75
CA GLY A 134 2.89 35.75 12.28
C GLY A 134 2.86 36.23 10.83
N GLN A 135 3.48 37.38 10.59
CA GLN A 135 3.47 38.14 9.34
C GLN A 135 3.97 37.35 8.11
N GLU A 136 3.12 37.21 7.09
CA GLU A 136 3.57 37.01 5.71
C GLU A 136 2.92 38.05 4.79
N LYS A 137 3.77 38.70 4.00
CA LYS A 137 3.50 39.88 3.18
C LYS A 137 2.64 39.48 1.98
N GLU A 138 1.36 39.79 2.02
CA GLU A 138 0.44 39.62 0.89
C GLU A 138 0.82 40.61 -0.23
N ARG A 139 1.26 40.08 -1.38
CA ARG A 139 1.39 40.85 -2.62
C ARG A 139 -0.01 41.06 -3.18
N ASP A 140 -0.44 42.32 -3.16
CA ASP A 140 -1.64 42.82 -3.80
C ASP A 140 -1.62 42.49 -5.31
N VAL A 141 -2.37 41.46 -5.71
CA VAL A 141 -2.70 41.19 -7.11
C VAL A 141 -4.13 41.67 -7.31
N THR A 142 -4.24 42.93 -7.72
CA THR A 142 -5.50 43.52 -8.16
C THR A 142 -5.96 42.79 -9.43
N LEU A 143 -6.84 41.80 -9.28
CA LEU A 143 -7.55 41.18 -10.40
C LEU A 143 -8.44 42.25 -11.07
N PRO A 144 -8.43 42.37 -12.40
CA PRO A 144 -9.27 43.33 -13.08
C PRO A 144 -10.74 42.95 -12.86
N THR A 145 -11.51 43.88 -12.29
CA THR A 145 -12.96 43.79 -12.21
C THR A 145 -13.53 43.80 -13.62
N VAL A 146 -13.80 42.61 -14.18
CA VAL A 146 -14.52 42.48 -15.44
C VAL A 146 -15.96 42.90 -15.18
N THR A 147 -16.25 44.15 -15.56
CA THR A 147 -17.60 44.71 -15.60
C THR A 147 -18.48 43.86 -16.51
N GLY A 148 -19.62 43.43 -15.98
CA GLY A 148 -20.58 42.55 -16.63
C GLY A 148 -21.06 43.04 -17.99
N GLY A 149 -21.35 42.06 -18.84
CA GLY A 149 -22.05 42.25 -20.10
C GLY A 149 -21.74 41.11 -21.08
N ARG A 150 -22.71 40.23 -21.33
CA ARG A 150 -22.74 39.17 -22.37
C ARG A 150 -22.01 37.82 -22.17
N GLY A 151 -21.16 37.61 -21.16
CA GLY A 151 -20.39 36.35 -21.01
C GLY A 151 -21.13 35.10 -20.49
N GLY A 152 -22.41 35.20 -20.10
CA GLY A 152 -23.14 34.06 -19.52
C GLY A 152 -23.57 32.99 -20.53
N ALA A 153 -23.82 33.39 -21.78
CA ALA A 153 -24.19 32.46 -22.85
C ALA A 153 -22.99 31.65 -23.34
N ASP A 154 -21.82 32.29 -23.47
CA ASP A 154 -20.58 31.64 -23.92
C ASP A 154 -20.08 30.60 -22.90
N GLU A 155 -20.19 30.90 -21.59
CA GLU A 155 -19.81 29.96 -20.53
C GLU A 155 -20.77 28.75 -20.44
N ALA A 156 -22.07 28.98 -20.63
CA ALA A 156 -23.05 27.90 -20.67
C ALA A 156 -22.85 26.98 -21.88
N GLN A 157 -22.54 27.54 -23.05
CA GLN A 157 -22.22 26.77 -24.25
C GLN A 157 -20.95 25.95 -24.06
N ARG A 158 -19.89 26.53 -23.49
CA ARG A 158 -18.63 25.83 -23.20
C ARG A 158 -18.84 24.59 -22.32
N ARG A 159 -19.64 24.72 -21.26
CA ARG A 159 -19.99 23.59 -20.38
C ARG A 159 -20.80 22.50 -21.11
N ALA A 160 -21.71 22.90 -21.99
CA ALA A 160 -22.48 21.95 -22.80
C ALA A 160 -21.57 21.20 -23.79
N ASP A 161 -20.61 21.90 -24.42
CA ASP A 161 -19.64 21.30 -25.34
C ASP A 161 -18.70 20.32 -24.61
N GLU A 162 -18.27 20.66 -23.39
CA GLU A 162 -17.49 19.77 -22.51
C GLU A 162 -18.27 18.50 -22.14
N GLU A 163 -19.55 18.63 -21.77
CA GLU A 163 -20.41 17.49 -21.43
C GLU A 163 -20.64 16.56 -22.65
N VAL A 164 -20.81 17.14 -23.84
CA VAL A 164 -20.93 16.36 -25.09
C VAL A 164 -19.63 15.62 -25.41
N ALA A 165 -18.47 16.26 -25.23
CA ALA A 165 -17.17 15.63 -25.43
C ALA A 165 -16.93 14.48 -24.44
N GLU A 166 -17.31 14.65 -23.17
CA GLU A 166 -17.20 13.63 -22.13
C GLU A 166 -18.10 12.41 -22.45
N LYS A 167 -19.35 12.64 -22.84
CA LYS A 167 -20.27 11.58 -23.27
C LYS A 167 -19.74 10.82 -24.49
N ALA A 168 -19.20 11.52 -25.47
CA ALA A 168 -18.61 10.90 -26.67
C ALA A 168 -17.36 10.05 -26.33
N ALA A 169 -16.50 10.54 -25.43
CA ALA A 169 -15.35 9.79 -24.94
C ALA A 169 -15.76 8.53 -24.17
N SER A 170 -16.78 8.63 -23.31
CA SER A 170 -17.35 7.52 -22.56
C SER A 170 -17.97 6.46 -23.49
N ALA A 171 -18.73 6.88 -24.50
CA ALA A 171 -19.31 5.96 -25.51
C ALA A 171 -18.23 5.23 -26.32
N LYS A 172 -17.14 5.92 -26.70
CA LYS A 172 -16.00 5.32 -27.39
C LYS A 172 -15.30 4.27 -26.51
N ALA A 173 -15.10 4.56 -25.22
CA ALA A 173 -14.51 3.63 -24.26
C ALA A 173 -15.42 2.40 -24.03
N ALA A 174 -16.75 2.59 -23.98
CA ALA A 174 -17.71 1.51 -23.86
C ALA A 174 -17.73 0.61 -25.11
N ALA A 175 -17.69 1.18 -26.32
CA ALA A 175 -17.60 0.44 -27.57
C ALA A 175 -16.28 -0.35 -27.67
N ALA A 176 -15.15 0.26 -27.31
CA ALA A 176 -13.87 -0.43 -27.22
C ALA A 176 -13.93 -1.59 -26.22
N THR A 177 -14.47 -1.35 -25.02
CA THR A 177 -14.67 -2.39 -23.98
C THR A 177 -15.53 -3.55 -24.48
N ALA A 178 -16.62 -3.26 -25.19
CA ALA A 178 -17.51 -4.27 -25.75
C ALA A 178 -16.82 -5.10 -26.86
N ALA A 179 -16.11 -4.44 -27.79
CA ALA A 179 -15.31 -5.13 -28.80
C ALA A 179 -14.26 -6.04 -28.16
N LEU A 180 -13.59 -5.57 -27.10
CA LEU A 180 -12.61 -6.32 -26.34
C LEU A 180 -13.21 -7.53 -25.60
N ARG A 181 -14.51 -7.51 -25.22
CA ARG A 181 -15.16 -8.67 -24.56
C ARG A 181 -15.30 -9.86 -25.51
N GLY A 182 -15.46 -9.61 -26.81
CA GLY A 182 -15.51 -10.67 -27.81
C GLY A 182 -14.16 -11.35 -28.07
N VAL A 183 -13.06 -10.65 -27.82
CA VAL A 183 -11.69 -11.15 -28.10
C VAL A 183 -11.16 -12.02 -26.96
N VAL A 184 -11.61 -11.77 -25.73
CA VAL A 184 -11.02 -12.32 -24.50
C VAL A 184 -12.11 -12.88 -23.61
N SER A 185 -12.74 -13.97 -24.05
CA SER A 185 -13.72 -14.68 -23.24
C SER A 185 -13.20 -16.06 -22.87
N VAL A 186 -12.84 -16.20 -21.59
CA VAL A 186 -12.81 -17.50 -20.93
C VAL A 186 -14.27 -17.92 -20.71
N PRO A 187 -14.68 -19.16 -21.02
CA PRO A 187 -16.01 -19.65 -20.69
C PRO A 187 -16.30 -19.45 -19.20
N GLN A 188 -17.47 -18.91 -18.84
CA GLN A 188 -17.85 -18.69 -17.43
C GLN A 188 -17.86 -19.97 -16.59
N THR A 189 -17.99 -21.12 -17.25
CA THR A 189 -17.94 -22.46 -16.63
C THR A 189 -16.52 -22.96 -16.37
N CYS A 190 -15.48 -22.28 -16.87
CA CYS A 190 -14.11 -22.69 -16.67
C CYS A 190 -13.62 -22.31 -15.27
N ASP A 191 -13.22 -23.31 -14.50
CA ASP A 191 -12.48 -23.11 -13.25
C ASP A 191 -11.02 -22.78 -13.56
N LEU A 192 -10.68 -21.50 -13.47
CA LEU A 192 -9.33 -20.99 -13.74
C LEU A 192 -8.28 -21.47 -12.73
N TYR A 193 -8.69 -21.98 -11.57
CA TYR A 193 -7.79 -22.36 -10.47
C TYR A 193 -7.46 -23.85 -10.46
N ARG A 194 -8.12 -24.64 -11.31
CA ARG A 194 -7.83 -26.07 -11.50
C ARG A 194 -7.07 -26.28 -12.79
N GLY A 195 -5.87 -26.82 -12.69
CA GLY A 195 -4.96 -26.91 -13.81
C GLY A 195 -3.60 -27.48 -13.44
N SER A 196 -2.62 -27.21 -14.29
CA SER A 196 -1.24 -27.62 -14.06
C SER A 196 -0.28 -26.55 -14.58
N TRP A 197 0.93 -26.56 -14.02
CA TRP A 197 2.03 -25.77 -14.54
C TRP A 197 2.57 -26.42 -15.81
N VAL A 198 2.70 -25.64 -16.87
CA VAL A 198 3.26 -26.06 -18.16
C VAL A 198 4.49 -25.21 -18.46
N TYR A 199 5.58 -25.87 -18.85
CA TYR A 199 6.80 -25.19 -19.26
C TYR A 199 6.62 -24.62 -20.68
N ASP A 200 6.90 -23.33 -20.85
CA ASP A 200 6.72 -22.59 -22.10
C ASP A 200 7.86 -21.59 -22.28
N GLU A 201 8.86 -21.97 -23.09
CA GLU A 201 10.01 -21.11 -23.40
C GLU A 201 9.69 -20.01 -24.42
N VAL A 202 8.53 -20.07 -25.08
CA VAL A 202 8.19 -19.20 -26.21
C VAL A 202 7.40 -18.00 -25.73
N SER A 203 6.44 -18.20 -24.82
CA SER A 203 5.51 -17.16 -24.38
C SER A 203 5.79 -16.59 -22.99
N ALA A 204 6.63 -17.25 -22.18
CA ALA A 204 6.98 -16.83 -20.83
C ALA A 204 8.49 -16.51 -20.69
N PRO A 205 8.87 -15.53 -19.86
CA PRO A 205 8.01 -14.64 -19.08
C PRO A 205 7.32 -13.58 -19.96
N VAL A 206 6.23 -12.98 -19.45
CA VAL A 206 5.49 -11.92 -20.16
C VAL A 206 6.30 -10.63 -20.28
N TYR A 207 7.23 -10.38 -19.34
CA TYR A 207 8.21 -9.29 -19.37
C TYR A 207 9.52 -9.77 -18.76
N LYS A 208 10.65 -9.16 -19.14
CA LYS A 208 11.95 -9.43 -18.50
C LYS A 208 12.21 -8.43 -17.37
N GLU A 209 12.96 -8.87 -16.36
CA GLU A 209 13.30 -8.04 -15.19
C GLU A 209 13.96 -6.70 -15.58
N GLY A 210 14.83 -6.70 -16.61
CA GLY A 210 15.49 -5.50 -17.10
C GLY A 210 14.59 -4.53 -17.88
N GLU A 211 13.39 -4.94 -18.27
CA GLU A 211 12.44 -4.13 -19.06
C GLU A 211 11.48 -3.32 -18.17
N CYS A 212 11.48 -3.54 -16.85
CA CYS A 212 10.61 -2.86 -15.91
C CYS A 212 11.41 -2.08 -14.86
N GLU A 213 11.48 -0.76 -15.02
CA GLU A 213 12.18 0.15 -14.09
C GLU A 213 11.50 0.28 -12.72
N PHE A 214 10.23 -0.12 -12.60
CA PHE A 214 9.43 0.04 -11.38
C PHE A 214 9.64 -1.08 -10.36
N LEU A 215 10.30 -2.18 -10.74
CA LEU A 215 10.61 -3.28 -9.82
C LEU A 215 11.52 -2.80 -8.70
N THR A 216 11.09 -3.04 -7.46
CA THR A 216 11.91 -2.79 -6.29
C THR A 216 13.03 -3.82 -6.17
N GLU A 217 14.10 -3.45 -5.45
CA GLU A 217 15.24 -4.34 -5.22
C GLU A 217 14.82 -5.68 -4.57
N GLN A 218 13.75 -5.69 -3.77
CA GLN A 218 13.25 -6.89 -3.09
C GLN A 218 12.88 -8.03 -4.07
N VAL A 219 12.49 -7.71 -5.30
CA VAL A 219 11.94 -8.68 -6.27
C VAL A 219 12.81 -8.88 -7.52
N THR A 220 13.97 -8.20 -7.60
CA THR A 220 14.87 -8.27 -8.76
C THR A 220 15.89 -9.39 -8.61
N CYS A 221 15.41 -10.63 -8.55
CA CYS A 221 16.20 -11.83 -8.26
C CYS A 221 17.46 -11.97 -9.14
N MET A 222 17.35 -11.69 -10.45
CA MET A 222 18.47 -11.86 -11.38
C MET A 222 19.55 -10.81 -11.11
N ARG A 223 19.15 -9.54 -10.94
CA ARG A 223 20.04 -8.45 -10.53
C ARG A 223 20.67 -8.70 -9.16
N ASN A 224 19.94 -9.35 -8.26
CA ASN A 224 20.39 -9.73 -6.92
C ASN A 224 21.27 -10.99 -6.89
N GLY A 225 21.59 -11.57 -8.05
CA GLY A 225 22.60 -12.62 -8.18
C GLY A 225 22.09 -14.02 -8.50
N ARG A 226 20.76 -14.22 -8.61
CA ARG A 226 20.21 -15.50 -9.11
C ARG A 226 20.67 -15.73 -10.55
N ARG A 227 21.08 -16.96 -10.88
CA ARG A 227 21.65 -17.31 -12.19
C ARG A 227 20.74 -18.16 -13.04
N ASP A 228 19.88 -18.99 -12.43
CA ASP A 228 18.89 -19.78 -13.13
C ASP A 228 17.64 -18.94 -13.44
N ASP A 229 17.13 -19.03 -14.67
CA ASP A 229 15.94 -18.32 -15.15
C ASP A 229 14.76 -19.25 -15.47
N SER A 230 14.92 -20.57 -15.31
CA SER A 230 13.92 -21.57 -15.69
C SER A 230 12.60 -21.41 -14.95
N TYR A 231 12.61 -20.79 -13.77
CA TYR A 231 11.41 -20.46 -13.01
C TYR A 231 10.50 -19.45 -13.73
N GLN A 232 11.05 -18.62 -14.62
CA GLN A 232 10.32 -17.59 -15.37
C GLN A 232 9.57 -18.17 -16.58
N LYS A 233 9.89 -19.40 -16.97
CA LYS A 233 9.38 -20.08 -18.18
C LYS A 233 8.18 -20.99 -17.91
N TRP A 234 7.51 -20.81 -16.78
CA TRP A 234 6.31 -21.57 -16.43
C TRP A 234 5.06 -20.72 -16.63
N ARG A 235 4.03 -21.33 -17.21
CA ARG A 235 2.69 -20.75 -17.29
C ARG A 235 1.65 -21.69 -16.69
N TRP A 236 0.59 -21.12 -16.16
CA TRP A 236 -0.55 -21.87 -15.64
C TRP A 236 -1.50 -22.27 -16.79
N GLN A 237 -1.89 -23.53 -16.85
CA GLN A 237 -2.86 -24.05 -17.81
C GLN A 237 -4.09 -24.58 -17.06
N PRO A 238 -5.24 -23.87 -17.10
CA PRO A 238 -6.50 -24.39 -16.60
C PRO A 238 -6.89 -25.69 -17.34
N ALA A 239 -7.55 -26.61 -16.63
CA ALA A 239 -7.91 -27.92 -17.15
C ALA A 239 -9.08 -27.86 -18.15
N GLY A 240 -9.98 -26.87 -18.01
CA GLY A 240 -11.22 -26.76 -18.78
C GLY A 240 -11.21 -25.70 -19.88
N CYS A 241 -10.13 -24.94 -20.03
CA CYS A 241 -10.01 -23.87 -21.02
C CYS A 241 -8.57 -23.38 -21.14
N ASP A 242 -8.30 -22.59 -22.17
CA ASP A 242 -7.07 -21.83 -22.30
C ASP A 242 -7.21 -20.43 -21.71
N LEU A 243 -6.14 -19.96 -21.05
CA LEU A 243 -6.03 -18.55 -20.72
C LEU A 243 -5.78 -17.74 -22.00
N PRO A 244 -6.51 -16.63 -22.21
CA PRO A 244 -6.21 -15.74 -23.32
C PRO A 244 -4.81 -15.18 -23.18
N ARG A 245 -4.09 -15.05 -24.30
CA ARG A 245 -2.78 -14.41 -24.31
C ARG A 245 -2.89 -12.99 -23.73
N PHE A 246 -2.02 -12.66 -22.79
CA PHE A 246 -2.02 -11.34 -22.18
C PHE A 246 -1.69 -10.26 -23.22
N ASP A 247 -2.54 -9.23 -23.26
CA ASP A 247 -2.34 -8.02 -24.05
C ASP A 247 -2.50 -6.82 -23.11
N ALA A 248 -1.39 -6.11 -22.87
CA ALA A 248 -1.35 -4.95 -21.98
C ALA A 248 -2.23 -3.80 -22.49
N ARG A 249 -2.35 -3.60 -23.81
CA ARG A 249 -3.17 -2.51 -24.38
C ARG A 249 -4.64 -2.77 -24.12
N LEU A 250 -5.07 -4.02 -24.27
CA LEU A 250 -6.42 -4.45 -23.94
C LEU A 250 -6.75 -4.16 -22.47
N LEU A 251 -5.85 -4.51 -21.53
CA LEU A 251 -6.07 -4.23 -20.12
C LEU A 251 -6.13 -2.71 -19.86
N LEU A 252 -5.21 -1.95 -20.43
CA LEU A 252 -5.18 -0.48 -20.28
C LEU A 252 -6.44 0.20 -20.85
N GLU A 253 -6.98 -0.28 -21.97
CA GLU A 253 -8.26 0.21 -22.49
C GLU A 253 -9.43 -0.10 -21.55
N ARG A 254 -9.41 -1.25 -20.86
CA ARG A 254 -10.42 -1.56 -19.84
C ARG A 254 -10.29 -0.70 -18.58
N LEU A 255 -9.06 -0.29 -18.26
CA LEU A 255 -8.72 0.60 -17.16
C LEU A 255 -8.80 2.09 -17.53
N ARG A 256 -9.17 2.44 -18.78
CA ARG A 256 -9.24 3.84 -19.20
C ARG A 256 -10.22 4.62 -18.32
N ASN A 257 -9.75 5.74 -17.75
CA ASN A 257 -10.49 6.56 -16.76
C ASN A 257 -10.86 5.83 -15.47
N LYS A 258 -10.12 4.79 -15.09
CA LYS A 258 -10.42 3.95 -13.94
C LYS A 258 -9.22 3.71 -13.03
N ARG A 259 -9.54 3.28 -11.82
CA ARG A 259 -8.57 2.96 -10.77
C ARG A 259 -8.63 1.47 -10.45
N LEU A 260 -7.48 0.81 -10.54
CA LEU A 260 -7.26 -0.55 -10.03
C LEU A 260 -6.42 -0.44 -8.75
N MET A 261 -6.91 -0.95 -7.62
CA MET A 261 -6.20 -0.90 -6.34
C MET A 261 -6.05 -2.29 -5.72
N PHE A 262 -4.81 -2.62 -5.39
CA PHE A 262 -4.44 -3.74 -4.53
C PHE A 262 -4.41 -3.26 -3.08
N VAL A 263 -5.10 -3.95 -2.18
CA VAL A 263 -5.20 -3.60 -0.76
C VAL A 263 -4.76 -4.79 0.07
N GLY A 264 -3.72 -4.65 0.89
CA GLY A 264 -3.28 -5.78 1.70
C GLY A 264 -1.88 -5.69 2.26
N ASP A 265 -1.28 -6.87 2.43
CA ASP A 265 0.07 -7.10 2.92
C ASP A 265 1.13 -7.06 1.79
N SER A 266 2.35 -7.49 2.12
CA SER A 266 3.50 -7.51 1.20
C SER A 266 3.33 -8.47 0.02
N LEU A 267 2.54 -9.54 0.12
CA LEU A 267 2.28 -10.43 -1.02
C LEU A 267 1.40 -9.72 -2.06
N ASN A 268 0.43 -8.94 -1.59
CA ASN A 268 -0.39 -8.12 -2.51
C ASN A 268 0.43 -6.98 -3.14
N ARG A 269 1.41 -6.43 -2.42
CA ARG A 269 2.40 -5.50 -2.98
C ARG A 269 3.20 -6.14 -4.11
N ASN A 270 3.62 -7.41 -3.96
CA ASN A 270 4.31 -8.15 -5.03
C ASN A 270 3.41 -8.35 -6.25
N GLN A 271 2.13 -8.68 -6.05
CA GLN A 271 1.18 -8.80 -7.16
C GLN A 271 0.96 -7.45 -7.88
N TRP A 272 0.90 -6.35 -7.12
CA TRP A 272 0.83 -4.99 -7.67
C TRP A 272 2.07 -4.63 -8.51
N GLU A 273 3.29 -4.90 -8.02
CA GLU A 273 4.52 -4.64 -8.81
C GLU A 273 4.53 -5.44 -10.12
N SER A 274 4.08 -6.71 -10.07
CA SER A 274 3.92 -7.52 -11.28
C SER A 274 2.90 -6.90 -12.25
N MET A 275 1.75 -6.43 -11.75
CA MET A 275 0.74 -5.76 -12.57
C MET A 275 1.28 -4.47 -13.22
N VAL A 276 2.04 -3.66 -12.49
CA VAL A 276 2.71 -2.47 -13.03
C VAL A 276 3.63 -2.86 -14.18
N CYS A 277 4.45 -3.90 -14.02
CA CYS A 277 5.36 -4.36 -15.08
C CYS A 277 4.65 -4.94 -16.31
N LEU A 278 3.51 -5.60 -16.10
CA LEU A 278 2.64 -6.08 -17.18
C LEU A 278 2.12 -4.91 -18.02
N VAL A 279 1.54 -3.88 -17.40
CA VAL A 279 0.92 -2.77 -18.15
C VAL A 279 1.93 -1.76 -18.72
N GLN A 280 3.03 -1.50 -18.01
CA GLN A 280 4.02 -0.51 -18.46
C GLN A 280 4.75 -0.90 -19.75
N SER A 281 4.76 -2.20 -20.08
CA SER A 281 5.44 -2.78 -21.25
C SER A 281 5.04 -2.16 -22.60
N VAL A 282 3.85 -1.57 -22.69
CA VAL A 282 3.32 -0.92 -23.92
C VAL A 282 3.20 0.60 -23.81
N ILE A 283 3.58 1.18 -22.67
CA ILE A 283 3.49 2.63 -22.41
C ILE A 283 4.84 3.29 -22.73
N PRO A 284 4.89 4.30 -23.63
CA PRO A 284 6.12 4.99 -23.98
C PRO A 284 6.78 5.72 -22.78
N ASP A 285 8.11 5.73 -22.72
CA ASP A 285 8.88 6.39 -21.64
C ASP A 285 8.82 7.94 -21.67
N ARG A 286 8.09 8.53 -22.63
CA ARG A 286 8.00 10.00 -22.84
C ARG A 286 7.07 10.69 -21.83
N GLY A 287 7.26 10.41 -20.54
CA GLY A 287 6.44 10.95 -19.45
C GLY A 287 5.00 10.45 -19.45
N GLN A 288 4.71 9.34 -20.14
CA GLN A 288 3.36 8.74 -20.17
C GLN A 288 3.12 7.74 -19.03
N LYS A 289 4.15 7.49 -18.21
CA LYS A 289 4.07 6.68 -17.00
C LYS A 289 4.84 7.31 -15.85
N THR A 290 4.27 7.26 -14.64
CA THR A 290 4.93 7.74 -13.41
C THR A 290 4.53 6.87 -12.21
N LEU A 291 5.37 6.84 -11.17
CA LEU A 291 5.09 6.15 -9.91
C LEU A 291 5.26 7.12 -8.75
N THR A 292 4.18 7.39 -8.03
CA THR A 292 4.19 8.19 -6.80
C THR A 292 4.06 7.27 -5.59
N LYS A 293 5.06 7.26 -4.70
CA LYS A 293 5.07 6.45 -3.49
C LYS A 293 4.62 7.26 -2.27
N PHE A 294 3.91 6.63 -1.34
CA PHE A 294 3.43 7.24 -0.10
C PHE A 294 2.68 8.57 -0.35
N VAL A 295 1.65 8.52 -1.20
CA VAL A 295 0.84 9.71 -1.57
C VAL A 295 0.41 10.46 -0.31
N ASN A 296 0.71 11.77 -0.26
CA ASN A 296 0.48 12.66 0.89
C ASN A 296 1.08 12.16 2.22
N GLY A 297 2.19 11.43 2.16
CA GLY A 297 2.81 10.79 3.32
C GLY A 297 2.01 9.60 3.87
N GLY A 298 0.98 9.14 3.15
CA GLY A 298 0.08 8.08 3.55
C GLY A 298 0.53 6.68 3.12
N SER A 299 -0.45 5.79 3.04
CA SER A 299 -0.25 4.34 2.84
C SER A 299 -0.36 3.88 1.38
N SER A 300 -0.47 4.80 0.43
CA SER A 300 -0.73 4.49 -0.99
C SER A 300 0.49 4.69 -1.88
N ASN A 301 0.71 3.75 -2.81
CA ASN A 301 1.57 3.90 -3.98
C ASN A 301 0.71 3.90 -5.24
N VAL A 302 0.94 4.82 -6.17
CA VAL A 302 0.11 4.99 -7.37
C VAL A 302 0.99 5.02 -8.61
N PHE A 303 0.83 4.03 -9.47
CA PHE A 303 1.36 4.05 -10.83
C PHE A 303 0.32 4.68 -11.76
N TYR A 304 0.73 5.68 -12.55
CA TYR A 304 -0.11 6.37 -13.52
C TYR A 304 0.23 5.95 -14.94
N ALA A 305 -0.78 5.63 -15.73
CA ALA A 305 -0.71 5.50 -17.19
C ALA A 305 -1.46 6.70 -17.81
N HIS A 306 -0.72 7.79 -18.10
CA HIS A 306 -1.30 9.10 -18.39
C HIS A 306 -2.16 9.12 -19.66
N GLU A 307 -1.72 8.45 -20.74
CA GLU A 307 -2.47 8.34 -22.00
C GLU A 307 -3.84 7.65 -21.82
N TYR A 308 -3.95 6.78 -20.81
CA TYR A 308 -5.17 6.05 -20.49
C TYR A 308 -5.99 6.71 -19.39
N ASN A 309 -5.45 7.75 -18.73
CA ASN A 309 -6.01 8.29 -17.49
C ASN A 309 -6.36 7.15 -16.51
N ALA A 310 -5.42 6.21 -16.35
CA ALA A 310 -5.61 4.98 -15.59
C ALA A 310 -4.58 4.88 -14.48
N THR A 311 -4.96 4.28 -13.34
CA THR A 311 -4.04 4.03 -12.22
C THR A 311 -4.00 2.55 -11.83
N VAL A 312 -2.80 2.11 -11.42
CA VAL A 312 -2.57 0.82 -10.76
C VAL A 312 -1.97 1.12 -9.40
N GLU A 313 -2.74 0.89 -8.35
CA GLU A 313 -2.52 1.40 -7.01
C GLU A 313 -2.25 0.27 -6.02
N PHE A 314 -1.46 0.54 -4.99
CA PHE A 314 -1.30 -0.32 -3.84
C PHE A 314 -1.57 0.48 -2.56
N TYR A 315 -2.47 -0.02 -1.70
CA TYR A 315 -2.78 0.53 -0.39
C TYR A 315 -2.34 -0.46 0.70
N TRP A 316 -1.45 0.00 1.57
CA TRP A 316 -0.97 -0.78 2.70
C TRP A 316 -2.04 -0.89 3.79
N ALA A 317 -2.58 -2.09 3.96
CA ALA A 317 -3.51 -2.47 5.02
C ALA A 317 -3.34 -3.97 5.30
N PRO A 318 -2.27 -4.36 6.01
CA PRO A 318 -1.81 -5.75 6.02
C PRO A 318 -2.80 -6.71 6.67
N PHE A 319 -3.65 -6.21 7.58
CA PHE A 319 -4.75 -6.95 8.20
C PHE A 319 -6.14 -6.55 7.67
N LEU A 320 -6.20 -5.66 6.67
CA LEU A 320 -7.39 -4.96 6.14
C LEU A 320 -8.09 -4.03 7.15
N VAL A 321 -8.34 -4.52 8.36
CA VAL A 321 -8.81 -3.74 9.51
C VAL A 321 -7.70 -2.87 10.07
N GLU A 322 -8.07 -1.89 10.90
CA GLU A 322 -7.12 -1.04 11.60
C GLU A 322 -6.22 -1.88 12.52
N SER A 323 -4.93 -1.59 12.48
CA SER A 323 -3.91 -2.27 13.25
C SER A 323 -2.79 -1.31 13.66
N ASN A 324 -2.00 -1.73 14.64
CA ASN A 324 -0.76 -0.99 14.96
C ASN A 324 0.35 -1.16 13.91
N SER A 325 0.08 -1.85 12.80
CA SER A 325 1.03 -2.14 11.72
C SER A 325 0.66 -1.43 10.40
N ASP A 326 -0.25 -0.45 10.44
CA ASP A 326 -0.79 0.23 9.24
C ASP A 326 0.12 1.32 8.65
N ASN A 327 1.25 1.63 9.29
CA ASN A 327 2.23 2.57 8.74
C ASN A 327 3.24 1.82 7.87
N PRO A 328 3.21 1.90 6.53
CA PRO A 328 4.08 1.12 5.66
C PRO A 328 5.59 1.39 5.82
N LYS A 329 5.99 2.45 6.54
CA LYS A 329 7.41 2.73 6.84
C LYS A 329 7.87 2.11 8.16
N VAL A 330 6.95 1.93 9.11
CA VAL A 330 7.20 1.38 10.45
C VAL A 330 6.11 0.36 10.74
N HIS A 331 6.08 -0.68 9.91
CA HIS A 331 5.03 -1.69 9.95
C HIS A 331 5.48 -2.98 10.63
N SER A 332 6.79 -3.23 10.76
CA SER A 332 7.30 -4.39 11.52
C SER A 332 7.30 -4.05 13.02
N VAL A 333 6.31 -4.57 13.73
CA VAL A 333 6.19 -4.43 15.18
C VAL A 333 6.12 -5.83 15.81
N PRO A 334 6.81 -6.11 16.93
CA PRO A 334 6.83 -7.44 17.53
C PRO A 334 5.43 -7.93 17.95
N ASP A 335 4.63 -7.01 18.51
CA ASP A 335 3.31 -7.30 19.04
C ASP A 335 2.23 -6.68 18.15
N ARG A 336 1.90 -7.38 17.06
CA ARG A 336 0.84 -6.94 16.14
C ARG A 336 -0.52 -7.05 16.83
N VAL A 337 -1.31 -5.98 16.80
CA VAL A 337 -2.65 -5.91 17.39
C VAL A 337 -3.62 -5.37 16.35
N ILE A 338 -4.77 -6.02 16.22
CA ILE A 338 -5.84 -5.62 15.30
C ILE A 338 -7.06 -5.08 16.05
N GLN A 339 -7.79 -4.17 15.41
CA GLN A 339 -9.15 -3.79 15.78
C GLN A 339 -10.12 -4.40 14.77
N TRP A 340 -10.55 -5.65 15.01
CA TRP A 340 -11.33 -6.45 14.05
C TRP A 340 -12.62 -5.79 13.54
N HIS A 341 -13.19 -4.84 14.30
CA HIS A 341 -14.42 -4.13 13.96
C HIS A 341 -14.18 -2.76 13.30
N ALA A 342 -12.93 -2.27 13.24
CA ALA A 342 -12.59 -0.97 12.70
C ALA A 342 -11.95 -1.11 11.30
N ILE A 343 -12.71 -0.75 10.26
CA ILE A 343 -12.22 -0.73 8.87
C ILE A 343 -12.47 0.63 8.19
N ALA A 344 -13.32 1.47 8.78
CA ALA A 344 -13.84 2.68 8.15
C ALA A 344 -12.74 3.67 7.76
N LYS A 345 -11.66 3.81 8.55
CA LYS A 345 -10.53 4.68 8.23
C LYS A 345 -9.80 4.24 6.96
N HIS A 346 -9.58 2.94 6.78
CA HIS A 346 -8.98 2.40 5.57
C HIS A 346 -9.94 2.55 4.39
N ALA A 347 -11.20 2.14 4.57
CA ALA A 347 -12.23 2.15 3.53
C ALA A 347 -12.42 3.51 2.84
N ARG A 348 -12.23 4.63 3.56
CA ARG A 348 -12.24 5.99 2.98
C ARG A 348 -11.30 6.17 1.78
N ASN A 349 -10.20 5.42 1.72
CA ASN A 349 -9.23 5.48 0.62
C ASN A 349 -9.63 4.61 -0.58
N TRP A 350 -10.55 3.66 -0.37
CA TRP A 350 -10.99 2.68 -1.38
C TRP A 350 -12.28 3.13 -2.08
N ILE A 351 -13.02 4.07 -1.49
CA ILE A 351 -14.22 4.65 -2.09
C ILE A 351 -13.88 5.23 -3.47
N GLY A 352 -14.71 4.88 -4.46
CA GLY A 352 -14.56 5.35 -5.84
C GLY A 352 -13.45 4.64 -6.65
N VAL A 353 -12.90 3.53 -6.15
CA VAL A 353 -12.03 2.64 -6.95
C VAL A 353 -12.89 1.69 -7.78
N ASP A 354 -12.56 1.52 -9.06
CA ASP A 354 -13.33 0.67 -10.00
C ASP A 354 -13.04 -0.83 -9.83
N TYR A 355 -11.79 -1.18 -9.55
CA TYR A 355 -11.35 -2.56 -9.35
C TYR A 355 -10.54 -2.68 -8.06
N LEU A 356 -11.03 -3.48 -7.11
CA LEU A 356 -10.37 -3.73 -5.84
C LEU A 356 -9.89 -5.18 -5.77
N VAL A 357 -8.64 -5.37 -5.34
CA VAL A 357 -8.02 -6.69 -5.13
C VAL A 357 -7.52 -6.75 -3.70
N PHE A 358 -8.22 -7.48 -2.84
CA PHE A 358 -7.88 -7.64 -1.43
C PHE A 358 -7.05 -8.90 -1.17
N ASN A 359 -6.11 -8.80 -0.25
CA ASN A 359 -5.39 -9.95 0.31
C ASN A 359 -4.98 -9.64 1.76
N THR A 360 -5.03 -10.65 2.62
CA THR A 360 -4.40 -10.62 3.94
C THR A 360 -4.08 -12.04 4.39
N TYR A 361 -2.80 -12.35 4.63
CA TYR A 361 -2.42 -13.71 5.02
C TYR A 361 -1.15 -13.77 5.87
N ILE A 362 -0.02 -13.27 5.35
CA ILE A 362 1.31 -13.68 5.84
C ILE A 362 1.54 -13.32 7.32
N TRP A 363 0.96 -12.22 7.80
CA TRP A 363 1.16 -11.78 9.18
C TRP A 363 0.24 -12.42 10.20
N TRP A 364 -0.84 -13.07 9.77
CA TRP A 364 -1.65 -13.90 10.66
C TRP A 364 -0.89 -15.15 11.11
N LEU A 365 0.14 -15.55 10.36
CA LEU A 365 0.94 -16.74 10.65
C LEU A 365 2.06 -16.49 11.68
N ASN A 366 2.32 -15.24 12.08
CA ASN A 366 3.43 -14.93 12.98
C ASN A 366 3.24 -15.49 14.40
N THR A 367 1.99 -15.71 14.83
CA THR A 367 1.63 -16.21 16.16
C THR A 367 0.48 -17.20 16.06
N LEU A 368 0.35 -18.11 17.04
CA LEU A 368 -0.77 -19.06 17.10
C LEU A 368 -2.12 -18.34 17.28
N ASP A 369 -2.12 -17.30 18.12
CA ASP A 369 -3.28 -16.46 18.41
C ASP A 369 -3.07 -15.05 17.88
N ILE A 370 -4.14 -14.39 17.45
CA ILE A 370 -4.12 -12.97 17.06
C ILE A 370 -4.47 -12.08 18.25
N LYS A 371 -3.71 -11.01 18.45
CA LYS A 371 -4.01 -10.02 19.50
C LYS A 371 -5.08 -9.06 19.00
N VAL A 372 -6.14 -8.92 19.77
CA VAL A 372 -7.31 -8.10 19.44
C VAL A 372 -7.49 -7.04 20.51
N LEU A 373 -7.73 -5.79 20.10
CA LEU A 373 -8.04 -4.67 20.99
C LEU A 373 -9.52 -4.67 21.42
#